data_AF-A0A354IDJ1-F1
#
_entry.id   AF-A0A354IDJ1-F1
#
_cell.length_a   1.000
_cell.length_b   1.000
_cell.length_c   1.000
_cell.angle_alpha   90.00
_cell.angle_beta   90.00
_cell.angle_gamma   90.00
#
_symmetry.space_group_name_H-M   'P 1'
#
loop_
_entity.id
_entity.type
_entity.pdbx_description
1 polymer ?
#
loop_
_entity_poly.entity_id
_entity_poly.type
_entity_poly.pdbx_seq_one_letter_code
_entity_poly.pdbx_strand_id
1 'polypeptide(L)'
;MNTCALLRQICRAFCLSGEITAWEQITTGQINTTYRVICRQEMQAYLVQKINPHVFPNAAQVMQNIELVTAHIRHKSGAEDTGQNHLRFFHTRDGGSCLRLGQDCWRVCNYIPHSIAFSRTDSPAILRSAGEAFGRFAAQCTDLDSTKLTETIPHFHDTPFRLAQLMRHAAEDRCGRCAAAKNEMKIIAQTQAFAGSLKAKQDRGALPLRVTHNDTKLSNVLFDRETLRPLTVIDLDTVMPGLIAYDFGDAIRSAANNAAGEERDFEHPKLDLALFRAFAEGYLRETIGFLTLEERNTLAEGVLTATLELAIRYLDDFITGDHYFRVKNPDQNLRKARRQLALFQDMRNKYDDMNRILCEIAEQTENR
;
A
#
# COMPACT_ATOMS: atom_id res chain seq x y z
N MET A 1 23.12 -18.28 -14.31
CA MET A 1 23.72 -17.00 -14.75
C MET A 1 24.04 -16.18 -13.50
N ASN A 2 25.23 -15.57 -13.38
CA ASN A 2 25.53 -14.68 -12.25
C ASN A 2 24.66 -13.40 -12.35
N THR A 3 24.20 -12.86 -11.21
CA THR A 3 23.42 -11.62 -11.08
C THR A 3 23.92 -10.49 -11.97
N CYS A 4 25.23 -10.25 -12.07
CA CYS A 4 25.76 -9.18 -12.93
C CYS A 4 25.44 -9.40 -14.43
N ALA A 5 25.58 -10.63 -14.92
CA ALA A 5 25.25 -10.97 -16.31
C ALA A 5 23.74 -10.87 -16.57
N LEU A 6 22.92 -11.29 -15.60
CA LEU A 6 21.47 -11.17 -15.65
C LEU A 6 21.03 -9.70 -15.74
N LEU A 7 21.54 -8.83 -14.87
CA LEU A 7 21.23 -7.40 -14.88
C LEU A 7 21.66 -6.74 -16.19
N ARG A 8 22.83 -7.09 -16.75
CA ARG A 8 23.26 -6.61 -18.08
C ARG A 8 22.30 -7.04 -19.19
N GLN A 9 21.81 -8.29 -19.16
CA GLN A 9 20.83 -8.76 -20.14
C GLN A 9 19.53 -7.97 -20.04
N ILE A 10 19.02 -7.75 -18.83
CA ILE A 10 17.79 -6.99 -18.59
C ILE A 10 17.96 -5.54 -19.07
N CYS A 11 19.00 -4.82 -18.62
CA CYS A 11 19.21 -3.43 -19.03
C CYS A 11 19.33 -3.25 -20.56
N ARG A 12 19.94 -4.22 -21.27
CA ARG A 12 19.99 -4.22 -22.74
C ARG A 12 18.64 -4.44 -23.40
N ALA A 13 17.77 -5.25 -22.80
CA ALA A 13 16.42 -5.49 -23.31
C ALA A 13 15.54 -4.24 -23.17
N PHE A 14 15.69 -3.49 -22.07
CA PHE A 14 15.01 -2.21 -21.80
C PHE A 14 15.69 -0.98 -22.46
N CYS A 15 16.70 -1.20 -23.30
CA CYS A 15 17.43 -0.15 -24.01
C CYS A 15 17.94 0.98 -23.10
N LEU A 16 18.36 0.63 -21.87
CA LEU A 16 18.89 1.62 -20.93
C LEU A 16 20.22 2.17 -21.44
N SER A 17 20.40 3.48 -21.31
CA SER A 17 21.60 4.20 -21.73
C SER A 17 22.77 3.90 -20.79
N GLY A 18 23.96 3.66 -21.37
CA GLY A 18 25.21 3.51 -20.63
C GLY A 18 25.56 2.10 -20.16
N GLU A 19 26.83 1.91 -19.78
CA GLU A 19 27.35 0.67 -19.20
C GLU A 19 27.05 0.61 -17.69
N ILE A 20 26.62 -0.56 -17.19
CA ILE A 20 26.47 -0.80 -15.75
C ILE A 20 27.83 -0.70 -15.06
N THR A 21 27.98 0.26 -14.14
CA THR A 21 29.20 0.46 -13.35
C THR A 21 29.11 -0.18 -11.97
N ALA A 22 27.92 -0.21 -11.38
CA ALA A 22 27.68 -0.81 -10.07
C ALA A 22 26.22 -1.27 -9.95
N TRP A 23 25.98 -2.19 -9.03
CA TRP A 23 24.63 -2.57 -8.62
C TRP A 23 24.63 -2.99 -7.16
N GLU A 24 23.48 -2.82 -6.51
CA GLU A 24 23.23 -3.30 -5.15
C GLU A 24 21.81 -3.88 -5.06
N GLN A 25 21.62 -4.87 -4.20
CA GLN A 25 20.28 -5.40 -3.91
C GLN A 25 19.65 -4.59 -2.78
N ILE A 26 18.44 -4.07 -3.02
CA ILE A 26 17.63 -3.43 -1.98
C ILE A 26 16.87 -4.53 -1.24
N THR A 27 17.20 -4.74 0.04
CA THR A 27 16.66 -5.84 0.87
C THR A 27 15.52 -5.42 1.78
N THR A 28 15.17 -4.13 1.80
CA THR A 28 14.09 -3.58 2.65
C THR A 28 12.69 -3.89 2.12
N GLY A 29 12.55 -4.25 0.83
CA GLY A 29 11.28 -4.64 0.22
C GLY A 29 10.84 -6.06 0.62
N GLN A 30 9.54 -6.25 0.85
CA GLN A 30 9.00 -7.53 1.35
C GLN A 30 8.51 -8.48 0.24
N ILE A 31 8.05 -7.93 -0.91
CA ILE A 31 7.38 -8.71 -1.96
C ILE A 31 8.32 -9.01 -3.13
N ASN A 32 8.74 -7.98 -3.88
CA ASN A 32 9.57 -8.10 -5.06
C ASN A 32 11.06 -8.14 -4.74
N THR A 33 11.87 -8.75 -5.63
CA THR A 33 13.33 -8.63 -5.54
C THR A 33 13.76 -7.38 -6.32
N THR A 34 14.39 -6.43 -5.64
CA THR A 34 14.76 -5.12 -6.23
C THR A 34 16.27 -4.94 -6.25
N TYR A 35 16.80 -4.54 -7.40
CA TYR A 35 18.19 -4.13 -7.57
C TYR A 35 18.24 -2.66 -7.99
N ARG A 36 19.12 -1.89 -7.36
CA ARG A 36 19.52 -0.58 -7.87
C ARG A 36 20.71 -0.76 -8.79
N VAL A 37 20.59 -0.31 -10.02
CA VAL A 37 21.62 -0.42 -11.06
C VAL A 37 22.08 0.99 -11.42
N ILE A 38 23.39 1.22 -11.41
CA ILE A 38 24.02 2.50 -11.75
C ILE A 38 24.67 2.38 -13.12
N CYS A 39 24.32 3.27 -14.04
CA CYS A 39 24.88 3.34 -15.39
C CYS A 39 25.84 4.53 -15.53
N ARG A 40 26.93 4.36 -16.28
CA ARG A 40 27.98 5.39 -16.44
C ARG A 40 27.46 6.69 -17.06
N GLN A 41 26.46 6.61 -17.94
CA GLN A 41 25.93 7.77 -18.63
C GLN A 41 25.08 8.60 -17.64
N GLU A 42 25.54 9.82 -17.36
CA GLU A 42 24.93 10.76 -16.40
C GLU A 42 24.81 10.24 -14.94
N MET A 43 25.52 9.16 -14.59
CA MET A 43 25.36 8.48 -13.29
C MET A 43 23.91 8.11 -12.96
N GLN A 44 23.10 7.86 -14.00
CA GLN A 44 21.70 7.58 -13.83
C GLN A 44 21.50 6.22 -13.14
N ALA A 45 20.60 6.19 -12.16
CA ALA A 45 20.24 4.97 -11.45
C ALA A 45 18.85 4.48 -11.88
N TYR A 46 18.70 3.16 -11.92
CA TYR A 46 17.48 2.46 -12.26
C TYR A 46 17.15 1.43 -11.19
N LEU A 47 15.87 1.15 -11.01
CA LEU A 47 15.39 0.02 -10.24
C LEU A 47 15.02 -1.11 -11.19
N VAL A 48 15.73 -2.22 -11.09
CA VAL A 48 15.45 -3.47 -11.81
C VAL A 48 14.74 -4.41 -10.82
N GLN A 49 13.50 -4.76 -11.12
CA GLN A 49 12.66 -5.52 -10.19
C GLN A 49 12.18 -6.82 -10.81
N LYS A 50 12.38 -7.93 -10.08
CA LYS A 50 11.69 -9.20 -10.34
C LYS A 50 10.36 -9.18 -9.61
N ILE A 51 9.28 -9.25 -10.36
CA ILE A 51 7.91 -9.33 -9.84
C ILE A 51 7.74 -10.70 -9.17
N ASN A 52 7.18 -10.73 -7.97
CA ASN A 52 6.99 -11.97 -7.22
C ASN A 52 5.84 -12.80 -7.83
N PRO A 53 6.12 -13.97 -8.45
CA PRO A 53 5.09 -14.75 -9.14
C PRO A 53 4.11 -15.47 -8.20
N HIS A 54 4.43 -15.57 -6.90
CA HIS A 54 3.53 -16.19 -5.91
C HIS A 54 2.47 -15.20 -5.44
N VAL A 55 2.85 -13.92 -5.27
CA VAL A 55 1.92 -12.86 -4.88
C VAL A 55 1.18 -12.31 -6.10
N PHE A 56 1.89 -12.16 -7.22
CA PHE A 56 1.37 -11.65 -8.49
C PHE A 56 1.51 -12.71 -9.59
N PRO A 57 0.61 -13.72 -9.62
CA PRO A 57 0.70 -14.80 -10.61
C PRO A 57 0.55 -14.30 -12.05
N ASN A 58 -0.12 -13.16 -12.24
CA ASN A 58 -0.24 -12.50 -13.53
C ASN A 58 0.49 -11.15 -13.56
N ALA A 59 1.81 -11.19 -13.73
CA ALA A 59 2.64 -9.99 -13.82
C ALA A 59 2.27 -9.05 -14.98
N ALA A 60 1.65 -9.58 -16.06
CA ALA A 60 1.23 -8.75 -17.19
C ALA A 60 0.05 -7.82 -16.80
N GLN A 61 -0.90 -8.33 -16.00
CA GLN A 61 -2.00 -7.53 -15.45
C GLN A 61 -1.51 -6.44 -14.50
N VAL A 62 -0.52 -6.76 -13.64
CA VAL A 62 0.14 -5.77 -12.78
C VAL A 62 0.72 -4.64 -13.62
N MET A 63 1.49 -4.97 -14.67
CA MET A 63 2.08 -3.95 -15.52
C MET A 63 1.06 -3.16 -16.33
N GLN A 64 -0.02 -3.80 -16.80
CA GLN A 64 -1.10 -3.11 -17.51
C GLN A 64 -1.75 -2.03 -16.63
N ASN A 65 -2.07 -2.35 -15.37
CA ASN A 65 -2.61 -1.36 -14.43
C ASN A 65 -1.62 -0.21 -14.21
N ILE A 66 -0.35 -0.52 -13.99
CA ILE A 66 0.72 0.48 -13.79
C ILE A 66 0.84 1.41 -15.01
N GLU A 67 0.82 0.86 -16.22
CA GLU A 67 0.89 1.66 -17.45
C GLU A 67 -0.30 2.58 -17.61
N LEU A 68 -1.53 2.06 -17.41
CA LEU A 68 -2.75 2.86 -17.50
C LEU A 68 -2.71 4.03 -16.52
N VAL A 69 -2.36 3.76 -15.27
CA VAL A 69 -2.35 4.77 -14.19
C VAL A 69 -1.25 5.79 -14.41
N THR A 70 -0.02 5.35 -14.68
CA THR A 70 1.11 6.27 -14.85
C THR A 70 1.01 7.08 -16.14
N ALA A 71 0.43 6.53 -17.22
CA ALA A 71 0.14 7.28 -18.43
C ALA A 71 -0.95 8.33 -18.20
N HIS A 72 -2.04 7.96 -17.53
CA HIS A 72 -3.12 8.88 -17.17
C HIS A 72 -2.63 10.05 -16.31
N ILE A 73 -1.90 9.75 -15.23
CA ILE A 73 -1.34 10.78 -14.34
C ILE A 73 -0.42 11.73 -15.10
N ARG A 74 0.47 11.21 -15.95
CA ARG A 74 1.42 12.02 -16.74
C ARG A 74 0.71 12.94 -17.74
N HIS A 75 -0.30 12.43 -18.43
CA HIS A 75 -1.11 13.22 -19.35
C HIS A 75 -1.84 14.35 -18.60
N LYS A 76 -2.48 14.01 -17.46
CA LYS A 76 -3.22 14.98 -16.64
C LYS A 76 -2.34 16.07 -16.03
N SER A 77 -1.09 15.75 -15.65
CA SER A 77 -0.16 16.70 -15.06
C SER A 77 0.58 17.57 -16.09
N GLY A 78 0.44 17.32 -17.40
CA GLY A 78 1.23 17.97 -18.43
C GLY A 78 2.74 17.65 -18.33
N ALA A 79 3.11 16.61 -17.57
CA ALA A 79 4.49 16.22 -17.30
C ALA A 79 5.06 15.32 -18.40
N GLU A 80 4.64 15.52 -19.66
CA GLU A 80 5.12 14.69 -20.78
C GLU A 80 6.64 14.81 -20.98
N ASP A 81 7.27 15.89 -20.46
CA ASP A 81 8.70 16.17 -20.63
C ASP A 81 9.45 16.64 -19.36
N THR A 82 8.83 16.64 -18.17
CA THR A 82 9.51 17.08 -16.93
C THR A 82 10.25 15.92 -16.26
N GLY A 83 11.41 15.58 -16.84
CA GLY A 83 12.33 14.61 -16.26
C GLY A 83 12.73 14.97 -14.83
N GLN A 84 12.48 14.05 -13.90
CA GLN A 84 13.31 13.62 -12.75
C GLN A 84 12.50 13.25 -11.48
N ASN A 85 11.26 13.76 -11.31
CA ASN A 85 10.50 13.56 -10.07
C ASN A 85 9.24 12.67 -10.17
N HIS A 86 8.92 12.15 -11.36
CA HIS A 86 7.82 11.21 -11.55
C HIS A 86 8.31 9.77 -11.70
N LEU A 87 7.55 8.83 -11.16
CA LEU A 87 7.81 7.40 -11.36
C LEU A 87 7.52 7.04 -12.82
N ARG A 88 8.54 6.51 -13.50
CA ARG A 88 8.53 6.12 -14.90
C ARG A 88 8.96 4.67 -15.04
N PHE A 89 8.13 3.88 -15.68
CA PHE A 89 8.47 2.52 -16.12
C PHE A 89 9.02 2.57 -17.55
N PHE A 90 10.03 1.74 -17.80
CA PHE A 90 10.69 1.62 -19.09
C PHE A 90 10.14 0.42 -19.85
N HIS A 91 10.10 0.53 -21.17
CA HIS A 91 9.67 -0.55 -22.05
C HIS A 91 10.87 -1.28 -22.62
N THR A 92 10.69 -2.55 -22.96
CA THR A 92 11.64 -3.33 -23.75
C THR A 92 11.73 -2.81 -25.18
N ARG A 93 12.74 -3.26 -25.92
CA ARG A 93 12.98 -2.85 -27.32
C ARG A 93 11.78 -3.10 -28.25
N ASP A 94 11.01 -4.14 -27.96
CA ASP A 94 9.78 -4.53 -28.65
C ASP A 94 8.52 -3.84 -28.09
N GLY A 95 8.67 -2.90 -27.15
CA GLY A 95 7.57 -2.13 -26.57
C GLY A 95 6.87 -2.80 -25.39
N GLY A 96 7.37 -3.94 -24.91
CA GLY A 96 6.81 -4.63 -23.75
C GLY A 96 7.08 -3.92 -22.42
N SER A 97 6.10 -3.98 -21.51
CA SER A 97 6.16 -3.38 -20.17
C SER A 97 6.98 -4.18 -19.16
N CYS A 98 7.23 -5.45 -19.48
CA CYS A 98 8.05 -6.36 -18.69
C CYS A 98 8.80 -7.35 -19.59
N LEU A 99 9.94 -7.83 -19.12
CA LEU A 99 10.75 -8.86 -19.75
C LEU A 99 10.55 -10.19 -19.05
N ARG A 100 10.10 -11.21 -19.79
CA ARG A 100 10.03 -12.59 -19.30
C ARG A 100 11.34 -13.33 -19.56
N LEU A 101 11.95 -13.85 -18.50
CA LEU A 101 13.15 -14.70 -18.56
C LEU A 101 12.84 -16.03 -17.85
N GLY A 102 12.48 -17.06 -18.61
CA GLY A 102 11.97 -18.30 -18.05
C GLY A 102 10.61 -18.09 -17.36
N GLN A 103 10.51 -18.46 -16.10
CA GLN A 103 9.32 -18.22 -15.26
C GLN A 103 9.30 -16.82 -14.62
N ASP A 104 10.42 -16.10 -14.67
CA ASP A 104 10.56 -14.82 -13.98
C ASP A 104 10.13 -13.66 -14.88
N CYS A 105 9.45 -12.68 -14.27
CA CYS A 105 9.05 -11.45 -14.92
C CYS A 105 9.81 -10.26 -14.32
N TRP A 106 10.44 -9.46 -15.18
CA TRP A 106 11.29 -8.35 -14.79
C TRP A 106 10.76 -7.03 -15.35
N ARG A 107 10.80 -5.97 -14.56
CA ARG A 107 10.49 -4.60 -14.99
C ARG A 107 11.61 -3.65 -14.61
N VAL A 108 11.62 -2.48 -15.25
CA VAL A 108 12.56 -1.40 -14.94
C VAL A 108 11.81 -0.10 -14.72
N CYS A 109 12.13 0.60 -13.63
CA CYS A 109 11.71 1.98 -13.41
C CYS A 109 12.90 2.88 -13.05
N ASN A 110 12.72 4.20 -13.11
CA ASN A 110 13.75 5.16 -12.73
C ASN A 110 13.98 5.12 -11.21
N TYR A 111 15.22 5.34 -10.80
CA TYR A 111 15.51 5.73 -9.43
C TYR A 111 15.29 7.24 -9.29
N ILE A 112 14.56 7.66 -8.27
CA ILE A 112 14.34 9.08 -7.99
C ILE A 112 15.48 9.57 -7.07
N PRO A 113 16.40 10.42 -7.56
CA PRO A 113 17.52 10.91 -6.76
C PRO A 113 17.04 11.89 -5.69
N HIS A 114 17.89 12.16 -4.69
CA HIS A 114 17.60 13.09 -3.60
C HIS A 114 16.29 12.83 -2.83
N SER A 115 15.76 11.60 -2.91
CA SER A 115 14.59 11.21 -2.14
C SER A 115 14.94 10.55 -0.80
N ILE A 116 13.96 10.51 0.08
CA ILE A 116 13.93 9.72 1.31
C ILE A 116 12.54 9.10 1.49
N ALA A 117 12.49 7.89 2.06
CA ALA A 117 11.26 7.23 2.48
C ALA A 117 11.33 6.98 3.98
N PHE A 118 10.19 7.03 4.65
CA PHE A 118 10.09 6.75 6.08
C PHE A 118 9.30 5.46 6.30
N SER A 119 9.85 4.52 7.05
CA SER A 119 9.08 3.35 7.52
C SER A 119 8.17 3.70 8.70
N ARG A 120 8.55 4.70 9.48
CA ARG A 120 7.78 5.31 10.58
C ARG A 120 8.24 6.75 10.78
N THR A 121 7.38 7.57 11.34
CA THR A 121 7.73 8.89 11.86
C THR A 121 6.79 9.28 13.00
N ASP A 122 7.29 10.11 13.91
CA ASP A 122 6.49 10.76 14.96
C ASP A 122 6.24 12.24 14.61
N SER A 123 6.58 12.66 13.39
CA SER A 123 6.42 14.04 12.91
C SER A 123 5.07 14.24 12.23
N PRO A 124 4.19 15.11 12.77
CA PRO A 124 2.96 15.51 12.10
C PRO A 124 3.19 16.11 10.72
N ALA A 125 4.30 16.83 10.51
CA ALA A 125 4.60 17.45 9.21
C ALA A 125 4.86 16.41 8.10
N ILE A 126 5.52 15.30 8.43
CA ILE A 126 5.76 14.20 7.49
C ILE A 126 4.44 13.46 7.21
N LEU A 127 3.61 13.19 8.23
CA LEU A 127 2.30 12.56 8.03
C LEU A 127 1.36 13.43 7.19
N ARG A 128 1.36 14.75 7.40
CA ARG A 128 0.61 15.68 6.55
C ARG A 128 1.07 15.59 5.11
N SER A 129 2.39 15.62 4.88
CA SER A 129 2.97 15.47 3.55
C SER A 129 2.63 14.11 2.91
N ALA A 130 2.56 13.04 3.69
CA ALA A 130 2.12 11.72 3.22
C ALA A 130 0.63 11.73 2.84
N GLY A 131 -0.21 12.38 3.64
CA GLY A 131 -1.62 12.60 3.35
C GLY A 131 -1.80 13.37 2.04
N GLU A 132 -1.05 14.45 1.83
CA GLU A 132 -1.02 15.20 0.57
C GLU A 132 -0.60 14.30 -0.62
N ALA A 133 0.39 13.42 -0.44
CA ALA A 133 0.84 12.52 -1.52
C ALA A 133 -0.25 11.53 -1.97
N PHE A 134 -0.88 10.83 -1.03
CA PHE A 134 -1.93 9.85 -1.34
C PHE A 134 -3.22 10.52 -1.78
N GLY A 135 -3.58 11.66 -1.18
CA GLY A 135 -4.73 12.46 -1.61
C GLY A 135 -4.56 12.95 -3.05
N ARG A 136 -3.37 13.46 -3.39
CA ARG A 136 -3.04 13.86 -4.77
C ARG A 136 -3.09 12.69 -5.74
N PHE A 137 -2.56 11.52 -5.37
CA PHE A 137 -2.66 10.32 -6.19
C PHE A 137 -4.12 9.96 -6.50
N ALA A 138 -4.98 9.95 -5.47
CA ALA A 138 -6.41 9.70 -5.64
C ALA A 138 -7.07 10.76 -6.55
N ALA A 139 -6.79 12.05 -6.32
CA ALA A 139 -7.29 13.17 -7.13
C ALA A 139 -6.87 13.07 -8.61
N GLN A 140 -5.62 12.66 -8.87
CA GLN A 140 -5.11 12.48 -10.23
C GLN A 140 -5.78 11.32 -10.96
N CYS A 141 -6.31 10.32 -10.25
CA CYS A 141 -6.97 9.16 -10.84
C CYS A 141 -8.51 9.26 -10.89
N THR A 142 -9.11 10.38 -10.45
CA THR A 142 -10.58 10.56 -10.37
C THR A 142 -11.35 10.34 -11.67
N ASP A 143 -10.73 10.69 -12.80
CA ASP A 143 -11.27 10.61 -14.16
C ASP A 143 -10.75 9.39 -14.93
N LEU A 144 -9.97 8.52 -14.28
CA LEU A 144 -9.59 7.23 -14.83
C LEU A 144 -10.68 6.20 -14.53
N ASP A 145 -11.27 5.64 -15.58
CA ASP A 145 -12.25 4.57 -15.48
C ASP A 145 -11.64 3.33 -14.80
N SER A 146 -12.05 3.08 -13.56
CA SER A 146 -11.55 1.98 -12.73
C SER A 146 -11.86 0.62 -13.34
N THR A 147 -12.90 0.48 -14.16
CA THR A 147 -13.26 -0.81 -14.78
C THR A 147 -12.23 -1.31 -15.81
N LYS A 148 -11.31 -0.44 -16.24
CA LYS A 148 -10.18 -0.81 -17.11
C LYS A 148 -9.04 -1.49 -16.37
N LEU A 149 -9.00 -1.40 -15.03
CA LEU A 149 -7.99 -2.03 -14.20
C LEU A 149 -8.47 -3.40 -13.74
N THR A 150 -7.55 -4.35 -13.65
CA THR A 150 -7.81 -5.69 -13.13
C THR A 150 -7.43 -5.79 -11.66
N GLU A 151 -8.12 -6.62 -10.88
CA GLU A 151 -7.63 -6.99 -9.53
C GLU A 151 -6.32 -7.78 -9.66
N THR A 152 -5.21 -7.19 -9.22
CA THR A 152 -3.88 -7.84 -9.29
C THR A 152 -3.73 -8.91 -8.21
N ILE A 153 -4.44 -8.74 -7.09
CA ILE A 153 -4.62 -9.74 -6.05
C ILE A 153 -6.13 -9.85 -5.80
N PRO A 154 -6.77 -10.96 -6.19
CA PRO A 154 -8.19 -11.15 -5.95
C PRO A 154 -8.54 -11.03 -4.46
N HIS A 155 -9.67 -10.37 -4.16
CA HIS A 155 -10.18 -10.22 -2.81
C HIS A 155 -9.18 -9.55 -1.85
N PHE A 156 -8.38 -8.59 -2.33
CA PHE A 156 -7.32 -7.99 -1.51
C PHE A 156 -7.86 -7.30 -0.26
N HIS A 157 -8.79 -6.34 -0.45
CA HIS A 157 -9.54 -5.65 0.62
C HIS A 157 -10.99 -6.13 0.77
N ASP A 158 -11.23 -7.42 0.52
CA ASP A 158 -12.51 -8.06 0.76
C ASP A 158 -12.53 -8.66 2.17
N THR A 159 -12.73 -7.80 3.17
CA THR A 159 -12.69 -8.19 4.58
C THR A 159 -13.67 -9.33 4.92
N PRO A 160 -14.92 -9.37 4.38
CA PRO A 160 -15.81 -10.51 4.54
C PRO A 160 -15.25 -11.84 4.02
N PHE A 161 -14.65 -11.82 2.82
CA PHE A 161 -13.99 -12.99 2.26
C PHE A 161 -12.83 -13.45 3.16
N ARG A 162 -11.97 -12.51 3.61
CA ARG A 162 -10.85 -12.82 4.51
C ARG A 162 -11.31 -13.41 5.84
N LEU A 163 -12.40 -12.88 6.40
CA LEU A 163 -13.00 -13.41 7.62
C LEU A 163 -13.53 -14.84 7.41
N ALA A 164 -14.26 -15.07 6.33
CA ALA A 164 -14.79 -16.40 6.01
C ALA A 164 -13.66 -17.42 5.75
N GLN A 165 -12.57 -16.98 5.12
CA GLN A 165 -11.37 -17.78 4.91
C GLN A 165 -10.74 -18.21 6.24
N LEU A 166 -10.52 -17.26 7.15
CA LEU A 166 -10.01 -17.53 8.51
C LEU A 166 -10.89 -18.54 9.25
N MET A 167 -12.22 -18.35 9.25
CA MET A 167 -13.13 -19.27 9.95
C MET A 167 -13.05 -20.69 9.40
N ARG A 168 -12.89 -20.85 8.07
CA ARG A 168 -12.71 -22.15 7.43
C ARG A 168 -11.40 -22.81 7.83
N HIS A 169 -10.29 -22.10 7.72
CA HIS A 169 -8.98 -22.63 8.09
C HIS A 169 -8.89 -22.96 9.57
N ALA A 170 -9.53 -22.17 10.43
CA ALA A 170 -9.62 -22.46 11.86
C ALA A 170 -10.45 -23.70 12.18
N ALA A 171 -11.50 -24.00 11.39
CA ALA A 171 -12.27 -25.23 11.54
C ALA A 171 -11.46 -26.47 11.12
N GLU A 172 -10.56 -26.32 10.15
CA GLU A 172 -9.65 -27.39 9.71
C GLU A 172 -8.45 -27.59 10.66
N ASP A 173 -7.98 -26.51 11.30
CA ASP A 173 -6.84 -26.45 12.22
C ASP A 173 -5.65 -27.32 11.82
N ARG A 174 -5.25 -27.28 10.55
CA ARG A 174 -4.24 -28.20 9.96
C ARG A 174 -2.90 -28.19 10.70
N CYS A 175 -2.54 -27.07 11.32
CA CYS A 175 -1.31 -26.92 12.09
C CYS A 175 -1.48 -27.09 13.60
N GLY A 176 -2.69 -27.34 14.10
CA GLY A 176 -2.98 -27.47 15.54
C GLY A 176 -2.73 -26.19 16.34
N ARG A 177 -2.89 -25.02 15.71
CA ARG A 177 -2.51 -23.70 16.25
C ARG A 177 -3.70 -22.91 16.78
N CYS A 178 -4.93 -23.34 16.52
CA CYS A 178 -6.13 -22.62 16.96
C CYS A 178 -6.23 -22.47 18.49
N ALA A 179 -5.74 -23.44 19.26
CA ALA A 179 -5.73 -23.36 20.73
C ALA A 179 -4.93 -22.14 21.24
N ALA A 180 -3.81 -21.80 20.59
CA ALA A 180 -2.98 -20.65 20.93
C ALA A 180 -3.60 -19.30 20.52
N ALA A 181 -4.52 -19.33 19.54
CA ALA A 181 -5.22 -18.19 18.96
C ALA A 181 -6.65 -17.98 19.50
N LYS A 182 -7.04 -18.70 20.56
CA LYS A 182 -8.44 -18.77 21.04
C LYS A 182 -9.03 -17.41 21.39
N ASN A 183 -8.24 -16.53 22.02
CA ASN A 183 -8.72 -15.21 22.43
C ASN A 183 -8.91 -14.29 21.21
N GLU A 184 -7.97 -14.33 20.27
CA GLU A 184 -7.99 -13.55 19.04
C GLU A 184 -9.19 -13.95 18.16
N MET A 185 -9.44 -15.25 18.03
CA MET A 185 -10.61 -15.79 17.32
C MET A 185 -11.92 -15.34 17.95
N LYS A 186 -12.01 -15.30 19.29
CA LYS A 186 -13.20 -14.80 20.01
C LYS A 186 -13.46 -13.31 19.71
N ILE A 187 -12.41 -12.49 19.68
CA ILE A 187 -12.53 -11.06 19.35
C ILE A 187 -13.00 -10.89 17.90
N ILE A 188 -12.38 -11.59 16.95
CA ILE A 188 -12.72 -11.50 15.53
C ILE A 188 -14.16 -12.00 15.25
N ALA A 189 -14.63 -13.04 15.93
CA ALA A 189 -16.01 -13.50 15.78
C ALA A 189 -17.04 -12.39 16.13
N GLN A 190 -16.70 -11.48 17.05
CA GLN A 190 -17.56 -10.37 17.45
C GLN A 190 -17.57 -9.20 16.45
N THR A 191 -16.69 -9.20 15.44
CA THR A 191 -16.57 -8.12 14.45
C THR A 191 -17.24 -8.46 13.11
N GLN A 192 -17.89 -9.62 12.97
CA GLN A 192 -18.44 -10.09 11.70
C GLN A 192 -19.37 -9.09 11.01
N ALA A 193 -20.30 -8.47 11.75
CA ALA A 193 -21.19 -7.46 11.18
C ALA A 193 -20.43 -6.20 10.71
N PHE A 194 -19.40 -5.80 11.46
CA PHE A 194 -18.57 -4.66 11.12
C PHE A 194 -17.69 -4.92 9.89
N ALA A 195 -17.07 -6.11 9.80
CA ALA A 195 -16.20 -6.52 8.71
C ALA A 195 -16.88 -6.44 7.33
N GLY A 196 -18.21 -6.63 7.26
CA GLY A 196 -18.98 -6.51 6.02
C GLY A 196 -19.53 -5.14 5.71
N SER A 197 -19.34 -4.14 6.58
CA SER A 197 -20.05 -2.87 6.46
C SER A 197 -19.66 -2.10 5.21
N LEU A 198 -18.36 -1.85 4.95
CA LEU A 198 -17.91 -1.13 3.74
C LEU A 198 -18.31 -1.85 2.44
N LYS A 199 -18.16 -3.18 2.41
CA LYS A 199 -18.58 -4.00 1.27
C LYS A 199 -20.09 -3.90 1.01
N ALA A 200 -20.90 -3.96 2.06
CA ALA A 200 -22.34 -3.76 1.95
C ALA A 200 -22.72 -2.32 1.50
N LYS A 201 -21.90 -1.30 1.80
CA LYS A 201 -22.10 0.06 1.25
C LYS A 201 -21.74 0.13 -0.23
N GLN A 202 -20.66 -0.53 -0.64
CA GLN A 202 -20.27 -0.66 -2.04
C GLN A 202 -21.34 -1.40 -2.85
N ASP A 203 -21.79 -2.57 -2.39
CA ASP A 203 -22.70 -3.44 -3.14
C ASP A 203 -24.07 -2.80 -3.38
N ARG A 204 -24.52 -1.89 -2.49
CA ARG A 204 -25.73 -1.08 -2.68
C ARG A 204 -25.51 0.21 -3.46
N GLY A 205 -24.29 0.46 -3.95
CA GLY A 205 -23.94 1.65 -4.73
C GLY A 205 -23.72 2.94 -3.92
N ALA A 206 -23.62 2.87 -2.59
CA ALA A 206 -23.40 4.05 -1.75
C ALA A 206 -21.93 4.52 -1.76
N LEU A 207 -20.98 3.62 -2.05
CA LEU A 207 -19.57 3.95 -2.21
C LEU A 207 -19.12 3.61 -3.64
N PRO A 208 -18.58 4.59 -4.40
CA PRO A 208 -18.13 4.34 -5.76
C PRO A 208 -16.81 3.56 -5.77
N LEU A 209 -16.63 2.72 -6.80
CA LEU A 209 -15.34 2.12 -7.10
C LEU A 209 -14.41 3.13 -7.77
N ARG A 210 -13.24 3.35 -7.19
CA ARG A 210 -12.20 4.24 -7.73
C ARG A 210 -10.92 3.47 -7.98
N VAL A 211 -10.02 4.07 -8.75
CA VAL A 211 -8.63 3.62 -8.78
C VAL A 211 -8.00 3.95 -7.42
N THR A 212 -7.58 2.93 -6.69
CA THR A 212 -6.94 3.05 -5.37
C THR A 212 -5.56 2.41 -5.39
N HIS A 213 -4.70 2.81 -4.45
CA HIS A 213 -3.34 2.28 -4.32
C HIS A 213 -3.31 0.91 -3.61
N ASN A 214 -4.18 0.73 -2.63
CA ASN A 214 -4.38 -0.45 -1.78
C ASN A 214 -3.18 -0.83 -0.86
N ASP A 215 -1.99 -0.27 -1.02
CA ASP A 215 -0.87 -0.43 -0.07
C ASP A 215 -0.26 0.93 0.31
N THR A 216 -0.98 1.71 1.09
CA THR A 216 -0.66 3.12 1.38
C THR A 216 0.24 3.29 2.59
N LYS A 217 1.17 2.34 2.80
CA LYS A 217 2.19 2.45 3.86
C LYS A 217 3.08 3.68 3.65
N LEU A 218 3.52 4.32 4.73
CA LEU A 218 4.37 5.53 4.65
C LEU A 218 5.64 5.34 3.81
N SER A 219 6.21 4.13 3.80
CA SER A 219 7.40 3.81 3.01
C SER A 219 7.16 3.82 1.50
N ASN A 220 5.90 3.84 1.07
CA ASN A 220 5.49 3.96 -0.33
C ASN A 220 5.33 5.42 -0.77
N VAL A 221 5.72 6.38 0.07
CA VAL A 221 5.86 7.79 -0.31
C VAL A 221 7.33 8.16 -0.32
N LEU A 222 7.78 8.72 -1.45
CA LEU A 222 9.08 9.36 -1.56
C LEU A 222 8.93 10.85 -1.28
N PHE A 223 9.76 11.36 -0.37
CA PHE A 223 9.86 12.77 -0.01
C PHE A 223 11.17 13.33 -0.52
N ASP A 224 11.17 14.62 -0.81
CA ASP A 224 12.41 15.36 -1.06
C ASP A 224 13.24 15.41 0.22
N ARG A 225 14.54 15.09 0.13
CA ARG A 225 15.41 14.94 1.30
C ARG A 225 15.61 16.23 2.10
N GLU A 226 15.54 17.39 1.45
CA GLU A 226 15.80 18.68 2.09
C GLU A 226 14.52 19.34 2.58
N THR A 227 13.49 19.37 1.75
CA THR A 227 12.24 20.07 2.02
C THR A 227 11.17 19.19 2.67
N LEU A 228 11.34 17.86 2.64
CA LEU A 228 10.36 16.86 3.08
C LEU A 228 9.00 16.94 2.36
N ARG A 229 8.94 17.65 1.23
CA ARG A 229 7.74 17.70 0.38
C ARG A 229 7.54 16.35 -0.32
N PRO A 230 6.29 15.92 -0.54
CA PRO A 230 6.05 14.67 -1.24
C PRO A 230 6.43 14.79 -2.72
N LEU A 231 7.27 13.87 -3.20
CA LEU A 231 7.67 13.76 -4.60
C LEU A 231 6.70 12.87 -5.37
N THR A 232 6.54 11.61 -4.94
CA THR A 232 5.65 10.65 -5.60
C THR A 232 5.28 9.50 -4.66
N VAL A 233 4.16 8.87 -4.95
CA VAL A 233 3.83 7.52 -4.45
C VAL A 233 4.55 6.48 -5.33
N ILE A 234 5.01 5.39 -4.73
CA ILE A 234 5.67 4.24 -5.36
C ILE A 234 4.98 2.93 -4.97
N ASP A 235 5.43 1.80 -5.51
CA ASP A 235 4.89 0.47 -5.22
C ASP A 235 3.45 0.26 -5.75
N LEU A 236 3.29 0.54 -7.04
CA LEU A 236 1.98 0.57 -7.72
C LEU A 236 1.41 -0.83 -8.05
N ASP A 237 1.90 -1.90 -7.43
CA ASP A 237 1.57 -3.29 -7.81
C ASP A 237 0.14 -3.67 -7.44
N THR A 238 -0.38 -3.04 -6.39
CA THR A 238 -1.74 -3.21 -5.91
C THR A 238 -2.65 -2.08 -6.37
N VAL A 239 -2.24 -1.25 -7.34
CA VAL A 239 -3.15 -0.28 -7.93
C VAL A 239 -4.21 -1.01 -8.74
N MET A 240 -5.46 -0.90 -8.30
CA MET A 240 -6.61 -1.60 -8.87
C MET A 240 -7.90 -0.93 -8.37
N PRO A 241 -9.09 -1.38 -8.80
CA PRO A 241 -10.35 -0.84 -8.29
C PRO A 241 -10.52 -1.10 -6.79
N GLY A 242 -10.95 -0.08 -6.05
CA GLY A 242 -11.21 -0.19 -4.62
C GLY A 242 -11.99 1.01 -4.08
N LEU A 243 -12.11 1.08 -2.76
CA LEU A 243 -12.77 2.17 -2.04
C LEU A 243 -11.72 3.10 -1.44
N ILE A 244 -11.97 4.41 -1.50
CA ILE A 244 -11.10 5.42 -0.86
C ILE A 244 -10.89 5.15 0.64
N ALA A 245 -11.91 4.62 1.31
CA ALA A 245 -11.84 4.25 2.72
C ALA A 245 -10.70 3.24 3.00
N TYR A 246 -10.38 2.34 2.07
CA TYR A 246 -9.29 1.36 2.24
C TYR A 246 -7.92 2.04 2.21
N ASP A 247 -7.64 2.89 1.20
CA ASP A 247 -6.39 3.65 1.11
C ASP A 247 -6.20 4.58 2.32
N PHE A 248 -7.24 5.34 2.68
CA PHE A 248 -7.16 6.20 3.85
C PHE A 248 -6.91 5.40 5.12
N GLY A 249 -7.63 4.29 5.27
CA GLY A 249 -7.53 3.41 6.42
C GLY A 249 -6.17 2.76 6.59
N ASP A 250 -5.61 2.20 5.50
CA ASP A 250 -4.32 1.51 5.52
C ASP A 250 -3.16 2.49 5.79
N ALA A 251 -3.25 3.72 5.28
CA ALA A 251 -2.26 4.76 5.57
C ALA A 251 -2.22 5.11 7.06
N ILE A 252 -3.38 5.41 7.68
CA ILE A 252 -3.50 5.70 9.11
C ILE A 252 -3.05 4.50 9.95
N ARG A 253 -3.53 3.29 9.63
CA ARG A 253 -3.14 2.05 10.31
C ARG A 253 -1.62 1.89 10.33
N SER A 254 -0.95 2.15 9.22
CA SER A 254 0.50 1.95 9.10
C SER A 254 1.35 3.02 9.80
N ALA A 255 0.86 4.26 9.89
CA ALA A 255 1.74 5.41 10.19
C ALA A 255 1.29 6.30 11.37
N ALA A 256 0.02 6.27 11.79
CA ALA A 256 -0.51 7.16 12.82
C ALA A 256 -0.67 6.46 14.19
N ASN A 257 0.27 5.56 14.54
CA ASN A 257 0.25 4.85 15.80
C ASN A 257 1.61 4.88 16.51
N ASN A 258 1.59 4.76 17.83
CA ASN A 258 2.80 4.85 18.66
C ASN A 258 3.63 3.56 18.72
N ALA A 259 3.21 2.49 18.02
CA ALA A 259 3.89 1.20 18.07
C ALA A 259 5.31 1.34 17.50
N ALA A 260 6.33 1.11 18.34
CA ALA A 260 7.69 0.87 17.87
C ALA A 260 7.64 -0.21 16.79
N GLY A 261 8.43 -0.04 15.71
CA GLY A 261 8.44 -0.96 14.57
C GLY A 261 8.56 -2.43 14.98
N GLU A 262 8.44 -3.35 14.02
CA GLU A 262 8.21 -4.79 14.24
C GLU A 262 9.08 -5.47 15.34
N GLU A 263 10.20 -4.88 15.74
CA GLU A 263 11.23 -5.42 16.62
C GLU A 263 11.16 -5.04 18.12
N ARG A 264 10.25 -4.15 18.59
CA ARG A 264 10.06 -3.94 20.05
C ARG A 264 8.70 -4.44 20.52
N ASP A 265 8.69 -5.08 21.69
CA ASP A 265 7.49 -5.52 22.42
C ASP A 265 6.68 -4.34 22.95
N PHE A 266 6.04 -3.61 22.05
CA PHE A 266 4.98 -2.70 22.43
C PHE A 266 3.67 -3.47 22.41
N GLU A 267 3.23 -3.91 23.59
CA GLU A 267 2.03 -4.76 23.75
C GLU A 267 0.72 -4.02 23.47
N HIS A 268 0.72 -2.68 23.52
CA HIS A 268 -0.51 -1.87 23.49
C HIS A 268 -0.42 -0.68 22.52
N PRO A 269 -0.32 -0.94 21.21
CA PRO A 269 -0.33 0.13 20.20
C PRO A 269 -1.60 0.97 20.31
N LYS A 270 -1.43 2.30 20.21
CA LYS A 270 -2.51 3.28 20.25
C LYS A 270 -2.44 4.20 19.05
N LEU A 271 -3.60 4.54 18.50
CA LEU A 271 -3.75 5.61 17.52
C LEU A 271 -3.35 6.94 18.16
N ASP A 272 -2.47 7.67 17.50
CA ASP A 272 -2.13 9.04 17.83
C ASP A 272 -3.06 9.98 17.04
N LEU A 273 -3.98 10.66 17.75
CA LEU A 273 -4.96 11.55 17.14
C LEU A 273 -4.33 12.80 16.51
N ALA A 274 -3.14 13.23 16.96
CA ALA A 274 -2.43 14.34 16.35
C ALA A 274 -1.81 13.92 15.01
N LEU A 275 -1.24 12.73 14.94
CA LEU A 275 -0.75 12.16 13.66
C LEU A 275 -1.91 11.85 12.70
N PHE A 276 -3.02 11.31 13.22
CA PHE A 276 -4.26 11.12 12.45
C PHE A 276 -4.74 12.43 11.84
N ARG A 277 -4.88 13.48 12.66
CA ARG A 277 -5.29 14.81 12.20
C ARG A 277 -4.36 15.33 11.12
N ALA A 278 -3.04 15.24 11.33
CA ALA A 278 -2.08 15.75 10.37
C ALA A 278 -2.17 15.06 9.01
N PHE A 279 -2.28 13.73 8.99
CA PHE A 279 -2.51 12.98 7.74
C PHE A 279 -3.84 13.38 7.09
N ALA A 280 -4.92 13.43 7.86
CA ALA A 280 -6.25 13.78 7.38
C ALA A 280 -6.29 15.20 6.78
N GLU A 281 -5.60 16.18 7.37
CA GLU A 281 -5.44 17.53 6.83
C GLU A 281 -4.83 17.51 5.42
N GLY A 282 -3.72 16.78 5.25
CA GLY A 282 -3.06 16.67 3.95
C GLY A 282 -3.91 15.93 2.92
N TYR A 283 -4.57 14.85 3.33
CA TYR A 283 -5.39 14.03 2.45
C TYR A 283 -6.65 14.75 1.98
N LEU A 284 -7.41 15.35 2.91
CA LEU A 284 -8.66 16.04 2.60
C LEU A 284 -8.42 17.30 1.77
N ARG A 285 -7.31 18.00 1.98
CA ARG A 285 -6.92 19.15 1.13
C ARG A 285 -6.91 18.82 -0.36
N GLU A 286 -6.48 17.61 -0.71
CA GLU A 286 -6.36 17.17 -2.11
C GLU A 286 -7.63 16.46 -2.61
N THR A 287 -8.51 16.01 -1.71
CA THR A 287 -9.62 15.10 -2.05
C THR A 287 -11.02 15.67 -1.82
N ILE A 288 -11.17 16.70 -0.98
CA ILE A 288 -12.48 17.23 -0.57
C ILE A 288 -13.35 17.64 -1.78
N GLY A 289 -12.73 18.12 -2.86
CA GLY A 289 -13.44 18.58 -4.06
C GLY A 289 -14.13 17.48 -4.87
N PHE A 290 -13.83 16.20 -4.64
CA PHE A 290 -14.45 15.08 -5.38
C PHE A 290 -15.05 13.98 -4.51
N LEU A 291 -14.75 13.95 -3.20
CA LEU A 291 -15.31 12.96 -2.30
C LEU A 291 -16.81 13.18 -2.13
N THR A 292 -17.58 12.11 -2.27
CA THR A 292 -18.99 12.12 -1.90
C THR A 292 -19.14 12.22 -0.37
N LEU A 293 -20.34 12.60 0.08
CA LEU A 293 -20.63 12.63 1.52
C LEU A 293 -20.43 11.26 2.18
N GLU A 294 -20.87 10.19 1.53
CA GLU A 294 -20.70 8.82 2.03
C GLU A 294 -19.23 8.39 2.12
N GLU A 295 -18.40 8.76 1.14
CA GLU A 295 -16.96 8.50 1.21
C GLU A 295 -16.30 9.21 2.38
N ARG A 296 -16.66 10.48 2.63
CA ARG A 296 -16.15 11.25 3.78
C ARG A 296 -16.56 10.62 5.11
N ASN A 297 -17.83 10.24 5.23
CA ASN A 297 -18.39 9.62 6.42
C ASN A 297 -17.82 8.23 6.72
N THR A 298 -17.15 7.59 5.75
CA THR A 298 -16.60 6.24 5.87
C THR A 298 -15.09 6.20 6.04
N LEU A 299 -14.39 7.34 6.06
CA LEU A 299 -12.93 7.38 6.22
C LEU A 299 -12.49 6.76 7.56
N ALA A 300 -13.11 7.12 8.68
CA ALA A 300 -12.81 6.56 10.00
C ALA A 300 -13.16 5.05 10.08
N GLU A 301 -14.23 4.63 9.40
CA GLU A 301 -14.59 3.22 9.27
C GLU A 301 -13.54 2.43 8.47
N GLY A 302 -12.97 3.06 7.44
CA GLY A 302 -11.83 2.56 6.68
C GLY A 302 -10.62 2.24 7.57
N VAL A 303 -10.29 3.13 8.51
CA VAL A 303 -9.20 2.92 9.48
C VAL A 303 -9.40 1.65 10.30
N LEU A 304 -10.61 1.49 10.85
CA LEU A 304 -10.97 0.29 11.61
C LEU A 304 -10.97 -0.97 10.73
N THR A 305 -11.50 -0.88 9.52
CA THR A 305 -11.61 -2.02 8.60
C THR A 305 -10.23 -2.51 8.14
N ALA A 306 -9.34 -1.61 7.71
CA ALA A 306 -7.98 -1.96 7.31
C ALA A 306 -7.18 -2.59 8.47
N THR A 307 -7.35 -2.07 9.68
CA THR A 307 -6.69 -2.61 10.88
C THR A 307 -7.19 -4.01 11.24
N LEU A 308 -8.52 -4.21 11.21
CA LEU A 308 -9.14 -5.50 11.46
C LEU A 308 -8.77 -6.53 10.38
N GLU A 309 -8.82 -6.15 9.11
CA GLU A 309 -8.48 -7.01 7.99
C GLU A 309 -7.05 -7.53 8.09
N LEU A 310 -6.09 -6.65 8.40
CA LEU A 310 -4.71 -7.07 8.59
C LEU A 310 -4.54 -8.01 9.79
N ALA A 311 -5.28 -7.79 10.87
CA ALA A 311 -5.32 -8.71 12.01
C ALA A 311 -5.82 -10.11 11.60
N ILE A 312 -6.90 -10.17 10.82
CA ILE A 312 -7.48 -11.39 10.26
C ILE A 312 -6.44 -12.11 9.39
N ARG A 313 -5.77 -11.38 8.49
CA ARG A 313 -4.76 -11.94 7.59
C ARG A 313 -3.56 -12.52 8.34
N TYR A 314 -3.06 -11.84 9.38
CA TYR A 314 -1.98 -12.38 10.21
C TYR A 314 -2.41 -13.62 10.99
N LEU A 315 -3.64 -13.62 11.53
CA LEU A 315 -4.14 -14.77 12.27
C LEU A 315 -4.36 -15.99 11.37
N ASP A 316 -4.89 -15.76 10.17
CA ASP A 316 -5.09 -16.80 9.15
C ASP A 316 -3.75 -17.41 8.72
N ASP A 317 -2.75 -16.57 8.46
CA ASP A 317 -1.41 -17.03 8.10
C ASP A 317 -0.76 -17.82 9.24
N PHE A 318 -0.92 -17.38 10.49
CA PHE A 318 -0.46 -18.15 11.66
C PHE A 318 -1.12 -19.53 11.76
N ILE A 319 -2.45 -19.61 11.58
CA ILE A 319 -3.20 -20.87 11.66
C ILE A 319 -2.82 -21.83 10.54
N THR A 320 -2.52 -21.30 9.35
CA THR A 320 -2.19 -22.10 8.17
C THR A 320 -0.71 -22.46 8.03
N GLY A 321 0.18 -21.91 8.86
CA GLY A 321 1.59 -22.32 8.91
C GLY A 321 2.60 -21.30 8.36
N ASP A 322 2.25 -20.00 8.39
CA ASP A 322 3.11 -18.86 8.03
C ASP A 322 3.62 -18.92 6.58
N HIS A 323 2.69 -19.05 5.63
CA HIS A 323 3.00 -19.22 4.21
C HIS A 323 3.00 -17.90 3.42
N TYR A 324 2.28 -16.88 3.90
CA TYR A 324 2.09 -15.61 3.22
C TYR A 324 3.08 -14.54 3.69
N PHE A 325 3.16 -14.29 5.00
CA PHE A 325 4.07 -13.30 5.59
C PHE A 325 5.39 -13.97 5.98
N ARG A 326 6.50 -13.29 5.71
CA ARG A 326 7.81 -13.76 6.17
C ARG A 326 7.91 -13.66 7.69
N VAL A 327 8.19 -14.78 8.34
CA VAL A 327 8.40 -14.85 9.79
C VAL A 327 9.83 -15.29 10.12
N LYS A 328 10.37 -14.74 11.21
CA LYS A 328 11.64 -15.10 11.85
C LYS A 328 11.45 -16.15 12.94
N ASN A 329 10.26 -16.23 13.54
CA ASN A 329 9.90 -17.21 14.56
C ASN A 329 8.42 -17.66 14.42
N PRO A 330 8.05 -18.85 14.95
CA PRO A 330 6.74 -19.45 14.72
C PRO A 330 5.54 -18.69 15.29
N ASP A 331 5.74 -17.79 16.26
CA ASP A 331 4.69 -17.02 16.92
C ASP A 331 4.57 -15.58 16.39
N GLN A 332 5.41 -15.18 15.43
CA GLN A 332 5.49 -13.80 14.96
C GLN A 332 4.14 -13.29 14.43
N ASN A 333 3.48 -14.08 13.58
CA ASN A 333 2.20 -13.68 12.99
C ASN A 333 1.09 -13.58 14.04
N LEU A 334 1.05 -14.48 15.03
CA LEU A 334 0.12 -14.36 16.15
C LEU A 334 0.35 -13.08 16.95
N ARG A 335 1.61 -12.72 17.22
CA ARG A 335 1.96 -11.44 17.88
C ARG A 335 1.57 -10.23 17.02
N LYS A 336 1.77 -10.28 15.70
CA LYS A 336 1.31 -9.24 14.77
C LYS A 336 -0.21 -9.10 14.79
N ALA A 337 -0.95 -10.20 14.76
CA ALA A 337 -2.41 -10.21 14.87
C ALA A 337 -2.88 -9.57 16.19
N ARG A 338 -2.28 -9.95 17.33
CA ARG A 338 -2.57 -9.35 18.64
C ARG A 338 -2.37 -7.85 18.67
N ARG A 339 -1.26 -7.36 18.11
CA ARG A 339 -0.98 -5.91 18.02
C ARG A 339 -2.04 -5.19 17.18
N GLN A 340 -2.43 -5.74 16.04
CA GLN A 340 -3.47 -5.13 15.21
C GLN A 340 -4.84 -5.16 15.90
N LEU A 341 -5.20 -6.23 16.62
CA LEU A 341 -6.44 -6.27 17.41
C LEU A 341 -6.44 -5.26 18.56
N ALA A 342 -5.31 -5.07 19.24
CA ALA A 342 -5.16 -4.05 20.27
C ALA A 342 -5.32 -2.64 19.68
N LEU A 343 -4.70 -2.37 18.53
CA LEU A 343 -4.84 -1.10 17.82
C LEU A 343 -6.28 -0.86 17.35
N PHE A 344 -6.92 -1.89 16.79
CA PHE A 344 -8.34 -1.85 16.40
C PHE A 344 -9.24 -1.47 17.58
N GLN A 345 -9.01 -2.05 18.77
CA GLN A 345 -9.80 -1.73 19.95
C GLN A 345 -9.56 -0.28 20.43
N ASP A 346 -8.32 0.21 20.40
CA ASP A 346 -8.02 1.61 20.73
C ASP A 346 -8.66 2.58 19.72
N MET A 347 -8.58 2.30 18.42
CA MET A 347 -9.24 3.07 17.37
C MET A 347 -10.77 3.04 17.53
N ARG A 348 -11.34 1.90 17.92
CA ARG A 348 -12.78 1.77 18.14
C ARG A 348 -13.24 2.65 19.30
N ASN A 349 -12.45 2.75 20.36
CA ASN A 349 -12.72 3.65 21.48
C ASN A 349 -12.60 5.14 21.10
N LYS A 350 -11.85 5.46 20.02
CA LYS A 350 -11.63 6.81 19.49
C LYS A 350 -12.42 7.09 18.22
N TYR A 351 -13.40 6.25 17.87
CA TYR A 351 -14.12 6.36 16.61
C TYR A 351 -14.83 7.70 16.45
N ASP A 352 -15.50 8.16 17.51
CA ASP A 352 -16.20 9.45 17.50
C ASP A 352 -15.22 10.63 17.41
N ASP A 353 -14.05 10.53 18.05
CA ASP A 353 -12.99 11.53 17.92
C ASP A 353 -12.45 11.61 16.49
N MET A 354 -12.21 10.46 15.83
CA MET A 354 -11.77 10.44 14.43
C MET A 354 -12.80 11.11 13.52
N ASN A 355 -14.08 10.77 13.66
CA ASN A 355 -15.15 11.40 12.87
C ASN A 355 -15.25 12.90 13.13
N ARG A 356 -15.19 13.34 14.40
CA ARG A 356 -15.20 14.76 14.75
C ARG A 356 -14.04 15.50 14.11
N ILE A 357 -12.82 14.95 14.17
CA ILE A 357 -11.63 15.54 13.51
C ILE A 357 -11.84 15.66 12.00
N LEU A 358 -12.37 14.62 11.35
CA LEU A 358 -12.63 14.64 9.91
C LEU A 358 -13.66 15.71 9.52
N CYS A 359 -14.75 15.84 10.29
CA CYS A 359 -15.75 16.89 10.07
C CYS A 359 -15.14 18.29 10.23
N GLU A 360 -14.40 18.54 11.31
CA GLU A 360 -13.72 19.82 11.56
C GLU A 360 -12.78 20.19 10.39
N ILE A 361 -12.00 19.23 9.89
CA ILE A 361 -11.08 19.47 8.75
C ILE A 361 -11.86 19.73 7.46
N ALA A 362 -12.92 18.97 7.20
CA ALA A 362 -13.75 19.14 6.00
C ALA A 362 -14.36 20.55 5.96
N GLU A 363 -14.96 21.00 7.06
CA GLU A 363 -15.52 22.36 7.19
C GLU A 363 -14.45 23.44 7.00
N GLN A 364 -13.26 23.26 7.56
CA GLN A 364 -12.16 24.22 7.40
C GLN A 364 -11.61 24.28 5.98
N THR A 365 -11.67 23.17 5.25
CA THR A 365 -11.12 23.08 3.89
C THR A 365 -12.11 23.61 2.85
N GLU A 366 -13.42 23.39 3.04
CA GLU A 366 -14.46 23.93 2.16
C GLU A 366 -14.59 25.47 2.25
N ASN A 367 -14.21 26.06 3.39
CA ASN A 367 -14.26 27.51 3.63
C ASN A 367 -13.01 28.27 3.14
N ARG A 368 -12.06 27.60 2.48
CA ARG A 368 -10.83 28.19 1.90
C ARG A 368 -10.88 28.15 0.38
#